data_AF-A0A7G2ESG3-F1
#
_entry.id   AF-A0A7G2ESG3-F1
#
_cell.length_a   1.000
_cell.length_b   1.000
_cell.length_c   1.000
_cell.angle_alpha   90.00
_cell.angle_beta   90.00
_cell.angle_gamma   90.00
#
_symmetry.space_group_name_H-M   'P 1'
#
loop_
_entity.id
_entity.type
_entity.pdbx_description
1 polymer ?
#
loop_
_entity_poly.entity_id
_entity_poly.type
_entity_poly.pdbx_seq_one_letter_code
_entity_poly.pdbx_strand_id
1 'polypeptide(L)'
;MTKQVGKKFAWVIKNFSSLQCKKFYSVPFQIGDCKWRLSIYPKGNNCDYLSLFLEVADFKSLPSGWRRYESEDPTQPLKKIKLNDDGAVSSDLLEEASPRKESMEVNGFQVLPSQVESVRLIFERHPDIASEFRAKNQYLRKACMDFLLSLVETLCQSLQEFSNEDLVEADIALTYLKDAGFKVDWLEKKLDQVRDKKEKERSCLAKLQETEETLLKLKQKCTELDALMDTEKAELSAIRTPLSFEDVV
;
A
#
# COMPACT_ATOMS: atom_id res chain seq x y z
N MET A 1 -17.17 -4.56 -18.08
CA MET A 1 -18.59 -4.16 -18.05
C MET A 1 -19.19 -4.66 -16.75
N THR A 2 -19.66 -3.74 -15.92
CA THR A 2 -20.30 -4.00 -14.63
C THR A 2 -21.82 -4.12 -14.84
N LYS A 3 -22.47 -5.06 -14.14
CA LYS A 3 -23.93 -5.13 -14.01
C LYS A 3 -24.26 -5.09 -12.53
N GLN A 4 -25.12 -4.16 -12.13
CA GLN A 4 -25.67 -4.05 -10.77
C GLN A 4 -27.01 -4.78 -10.72
N VAL A 5 -27.13 -5.82 -9.89
CA VAL A 5 -28.39 -6.49 -9.54
C VAL A 5 -28.27 -6.89 -8.06
N GLY A 6 -29.07 -6.27 -7.18
CA GLY A 6 -29.02 -6.47 -5.72
C GLY A 6 -27.77 -5.86 -5.04
N LYS A 7 -27.72 -5.83 -3.70
CA LYS A 7 -26.58 -5.36 -2.86
C LYS A 7 -25.31 -6.24 -3.03
N LYS A 8 -24.94 -6.57 -4.26
CA LYS A 8 -23.88 -7.50 -4.63
C LYS A 8 -22.98 -6.79 -5.61
N PHE A 9 -21.77 -6.45 -5.15
CA PHE A 9 -20.70 -5.98 -6.01
C PHE A 9 -19.97 -7.18 -6.60
N ALA A 10 -19.79 -7.20 -7.92
CA ALA A 10 -19.03 -8.22 -8.61
C ALA A 10 -17.86 -7.58 -9.36
N TRP A 11 -16.66 -8.04 -9.07
CA TRP A 11 -15.43 -7.62 -9.74
C TRP A 11 -14.86 -8.79 -10.55
N VAL A 12 -14.79 -8.61 -11.87
CA VAL A 12 -14.21 -9.59 -12.78
C VAL A 12 -12.79 -9.18 -13.11
N ILE A 13 -11.83 -10.04 -12.79
CA ILE A 13 -10.42 -9.84 -13.09
C ILE A 13 -10.06 -10.69 -14.31
N LYS A 14 -9.76 -10.03 -15.42
CA LYS A 14 -9.35 -10.71 -16.66
C LYS A 14 -7.86 -11.07 -16.58
N ASN A 15 -7.51 -12.20 -17.17
CA ASN A 15 -6.13 -12.68 -17.29
C ASN A 15 -5.39 -12.73 -15.93
N PHE A 16 -6.08 -13.21 -14.89
CA PHE A 16 -5.55 -13.23 -13.51
C PHE A 16 -4.15 -13.86 -13.41
N SER A 17 -3.90 -14.95 -14.13
CA SER A 17 -2.64 -15.69 -14.12
C SER A 17 -1.46 -14.90 -14.72
N SER A 18 -1.72 -13.92 -15.58
CA SER A 18 -0.67 -13.11 -16.23
C SER A 18 -0.42 -11.78 -15.50
N LEU A 19 -1.09 -11.54 -14.37
CA LEU A 19 -0.94 -10.32 -13.59
C LEU A 19 0.43 -10.32 -12.89
N GLN A 20 1.32 -9.42 -13.32
CA GLN A 20 2.67 -9.28 -12.75
C GLN A 20 2.75 -8.22 -11.64
N CYS A 21 1.72 -7.38 -11.47
CA CYS A 21 1.69 -6.39 -10.38
C CYS A 21 1.44 -7.05 -9.02
N LYS A 22 2.07 -6.49 -7.98
CA LYS A 22 1.91 -6.94 -6.59
C LYS A 22 0.48 -6.77 -6.06
N LYS A 23 -0.25 -5.74 -6.51
CA LYS A 23 -1.56 -5.35 -5.99
C LYS A 23 -2.47 -4.80 -7.10
N PHE A 24 -3.76 -5.11 -7.05
CA PHE A 24 -4.80 -4.52 -7.91
C PHE A 24 -5.96 -3.98 -7.07
N TYR A 25 -6.67 -3.00 -7.61
CA TYR A 25 -7.85 -2.40 -6.99
C TYR A 25 -9.08 -2.60 -7.87
N SER A 26 -10.23 -2.83 -7.23
CA SER A 26 -11.50 -2.66 -7.91
C SER A 26 -11.79 -1.18 -8.13
N VAL A 27 -12.73 -0.89 -9.03
CA VAL A 27 -13.38 0.43 -9.02
C VAL A 27 -14.01 0.67 -7.64
N PRO A 28 -13.94 1.90 -7.11
CA PRO A 28 -14.62 2.20 -5.86
C PRO A 28 -16.14 2.04 -6.00
N PHE A 29 -16.79 1.52 -4.96
CA PHE A 29 -18.23 1.32 -4.90
C PHE A 29 -18.77 1.80 -3.54
N GLN A 30 -20.03 2.22 -3.53
CA GLN A 30 -20.63 2.82 -2.35
C GLN A 30 -21.47 1.79 -1.58
N ILE A 31 -21.17 1.62 -0.29
CA ILE A 31 -21.99 0.87 0.65
C ILE A 31 -22.18 1.75 1.89
N GLY A 32 -23.44 2.08 2.17
CA GLY A 32 -23.80 3.09 3.17
C GLY A 32 -23.29 4.48 2.78
N ASP A 33 -22.68 5.16 3.74
CA ASP A 33 -22.07 6.48 3.64
C ASP A 33 -20.59 6.44 3.22
N CYS A 34 -20.07 5.27 2.83
CA CYS A 34 -18.66 5.12 2.52
C CYS A 34 -18.38 4.51 1.16
N LYS A 35 -17.29 5.02 0.59
CA LYS A 35 -16.72 4.59 -0.66
C LYS A 35 -15.68 3.52 -0.37
N TRP A 36 -16.01 2.29 -0.71
CA TRP A 36 -15.18 1.12 -0.52
C TRP A 36 -14.48 0.73 -1.82
N ARG A 37 -13.40 -0.02 -1.72
CA ARG A 37 -12.76 -0.71 -2.86
C ARG A 37 -12.20 -2.04 -2.37
N LEU A 38 -12.18 -3.04 -3.24
CA LEU A 38 -11.45 -4.27 -2.99
C LEU A 38 -9.99 -4.08 -3.42
N SER A 39 -9.06 -4.64 -2.65
CA SER A 39 -7.67 -4.78 -3.06
C SER A 39 -7.23 -6.23 -3.03
N ILE A 40 -6.58 -6.68 -4.09
CA ILE A 40 -6.16 -8.08 -4.26
C ILE A 40 -4.67 -8.15 -4.52
N TYR A 41 -4.03 -9.14 -3.91
CA TYR A 41 -2.62 -9.47 -4.06
C TYR A 41 -2.53 -10.87 -4.65
N PRO A 42 -2.37 -11.01 -5.98
CA PRO A 42 -2.39 -12.31 -6.66
C PRO A 42 -1.37 -13.32 -6.13
N LYS A 43 -0.22 -12.80 -5.66
CA LYS A 43 0.89 -13.57 -5.08
C LYS A 43 1.02 -13.34 -3.56
N GLY A 44 -0.06 -12.89 -2.93
CA GLY A 44 -0.14 -12.65 -1.50
C GLY A 44 0.53 -11.39 -0.99
N ASN A 45 0.18 -11.05 0.25
CA ASN A 45 0.76 -9.95 1.00
C ASN A 45 1.71 -10.54 2.07
N ASN A 46 2.98 -10.73 1.71
CA ASN A 46 3.99 -11.44 2.52
C ASN A 46 3.68 -12.92 2.78
N CYS A 47 2.84 -13.54 1.94
CA CYS A 47 2.53 -14.96 1.95
C CYS A 47 2.46 -15.49 0.51
N ASP A 48 2.56 -16.81 0.31
CA ASP A 48 2.52 -17.42 -1.03
C ASP A 48 1.08 -17.72 -1.53
N TYR A 49 0.07 -17.15 -0.87
CA TYR A 49 -1.35 -17.37 -1.15
C TYR A 49 -2.04 -16.08 -1.58
N LEU A 50 -3.06 -16.19 -2.43
CA LEU A 50 -3.92 -15.06 -2.79
C LEU A 50 -4.45 -14.33 -1.54
N SER A 51 -4.25 -13.02 -1.47
CA SER A 51 -4.80 -12.18 -0.40
C SER A 51 -5.79 -11.16 -0.96
N LEU A 52 -6.93 -10.97 -0.29
CA LEU A 52 -7.98 -10.02 -0.66
C LEU A 52 -8.36 -9.18 0.57
N PHE A 53 -8.45 -7.87 0.40
CA PHE A 53 -8.82 -6.93 1.45
C PHE A 53 -9.94 -6.01 0.97
N LEU A 54 -10.74 -5.52 1.92
CA LEU A 54 -11.70 -4.45 1.71
C LEU A 54 -11.13 -3.17 2.33
N GLU A 55 -11.02 -2.11 1.52
CA GLU A 55 -10.42 -0.85 1.93
C GLU A 55 -11.41 0.30 1.73
N VAL A 56 -11.33 1.34 2.57
CA VAL A 56 -11.99 2.63 2.30
C VAL A 56 -11.18 3.33 1.20
N ALA A 57 -11.84 3.70 0.10
CA ALA A 57 -11.16 4.23 -1.09
C ALA A 57 -10.39 5.53 -0.81
N ASP A 58 -10.92 6.36 0.08
CA ASP A 58 -10.38 7.68 0.43
C ASP A 58 -9.76 7.70 1.83
N PHE A 59 -9.19 6.57 2.29
CA PHE A 59 -8.64 6.45 3.64
C PHE A 59 -7.55 7.50 3.95
N LYS A 60 -6.83 8.00 2.93
CA LYS A 60 -5.79 9.02 3.08
C LYS A 60 -6.30 10.37 3.57
N SER A 61 -7.59 10.68 3.35
CA SER A 61 -8.21 11.91 3.85
C SER A 61 -8.85 11.75 5.23
N LEU A 62 -8.79 10.56 5.83
CA LEU A 62 -9.33 10.33 7.17
C LEU A 62 -8.32 10.76 8.23
N PRO A 63 -8.77 11.40 9.33
CA PRO A 63 -7.89 11.73 10.45
C PRO A 63 -7.38 10.46 11.14
N SER A 64 -6.20 10.56 11.75
CA SER A 64 -5.60 9.46 12.53
C SER A 64 -6.54 9.00 13.65
N GLY A 65 -6.66 7.69 13.86
CA GLY A 65 -7.51 7.09 14.90
C GLY A 65 -8.98 6.89 14.51
N TRP A 66 -9.35 7.06 13.24
CA TRP A 66 -10.72 6.83 12.77
C TRP A 66 -11.13 5.36 12.95
N ARG A 67 -12.22 5.11 13.67
CA ARG A 67 -12.83 3.78 13.86
C ARG A 67 -14.33 3.87 13.61
N ARG A 68 -14.92 2.80 13.08
CA ARG A 68 -16.38 2.63 13.04
C ARG A 68 -16.78 1.35 13.73
N TYR A 69 -17.79 1.47 14.58
CA TYR A 69 -18.47 0.35 15.20
C TYR A 69 -19.61 -0.07 14.28
N GLU A 70 -19.75 -1.37 14.08
CA GLU A 70 -20.94 -1.94 13.47
C GLU A 70 -22.08 -1.73 14.47
N SER A 71 -23.04 -0.87 14.12
CA SER A 71 -24.28 -0.74 14.90
C SER A 71 -25.16 -1.93 14.55
N GLU A 72 -25.48 -2.77 15.53
CA GLU A 72 -26.46 -3.85 15.37
C GLU A 72 -27.89 -3.31 15.17
N ASP A 73 -28.11 -2.01 15.37
CA ASP A 73 -29.41 -1.35 15.18
C ASP A 73 -29.37 -0.40 13.96
N PRO A 74 -30.18 -0.64 12.90
CA PRO A 74 -30.18 0.17 11.68
C PRO A 74 -30.81 1.57 11.84
N THR A 75 -31.31 1.95 13.03
CA THR A 75 -32.22 3.09 13.16
C THR A 75 -31.70 4.34 13.88
N GLN A 76 -30.43 4.42 14.31
CA GLN A 76 -29.92 5.63 14.99
C GLN A 76 -28.73 6.33 14.29
N PRO A 77 -28.73 7.67 14.13
CA PRO A 77 -27.59 8.40 13.59
C PRO A 77 -26.43 8.44 14.59
N LEU A 78 -25.22 8.19 14.10
CA LEU A 78 -23.96 8.18 14.85
C LEU A 78 -23.67 9.55 15.49
N LYS A 79 -23.59 9.59 16.84
CA LYS A 79 -23.16 10.77 17.60
C LYS A 79 -21.64 10.95 17.49
N LYS A 80 -21.19 12.10 16.99
CA LYS A 80 -19.81 12.57 17.13
C LYS A 80 -19.61 13.04 18.57
N ILE A 81 -18.74 12.36 19.33
CA ILE A 81 -18.32 12.85 20.65
C ILE A 81 -17.11 13.77 20.45
N LYS A 82 -17.29 15.02 20.89
CA LYS A 82 -16.25 16.06 21.02
C LYS A 82 -15.75 15.97 22.47
N LEU A 83 -14.45 15.80 22.67
CA LEU A 83 -13.83 15.94 23.99
C LEU A 83 -13.71 17.43 24.30
N ASN A 84 -14.34 17.88 25.37
CA ASN A 84 -14.11 19.19 25.94
C ASN A 84 -13.24 19.01 27.19
N ASP A 85 -12.19 19.81 27.22
CA ASP A 85 -11.35 20.18 28.36
C ASP A 85 -12.18 21.00 29.37
N ASP A 86 -12.00 20.74 30.66
CA ASP A 86 -12.13 21.69 31.78
C ASP A 86 -11.98 20.93 33.11
N GLY A 87 -10.96 21.32 33.90
CA GLY A 87 -10.58 20.66 35.14
C GLY A 87 -11.30 21.17 36.40
N ALA A 88 -11.34 20.32 37.43
CA ALA A 88 -11.08 20.67 38.83
C ALA A 88 -10.97 19.41 39.71
N VAL A 89 -10.05 19.49 40.66
CA VAL A 89 -9.42 18.49 41.54
C VAL A 89 -10.27 18.13 42.77
N SER A 90 -10.20 16.89 43.28
CA SER A 90 -9.73 16.61 44.68
C SER A 90 -9.59 15.12 45.04
N SER A 91 -8.41 14.83 45.60
CA SER A 91 -8.01 13.89 46.67
C SER A 91 -8.59 12.48 46.72
N ASP A 92 -7.76 11.47 46.41
CA ASP A 92 -7.15 10.62 47.46
C ASP A 92 -6.16 9.61 46.85
N LEU A 93 -4.94 9.65 47.39
CA LEU A 93 -3.87 8.65 47.41
C LEU A 93 -3.84 7.61 46.26
N LEU A 94 -3.19 7.96 45.16
CA LEU A 94 -2.65 6.99 44.22
C LEU A 94 -1.16 6.84 44.46
N GLU A 95 -0.76 5.62 44.87
CA GLU A 95 0.58 5.13 44.59
C GLU A 95 0.86 5.36 43.11
N GLU A 96 1.90 6.14 42.82
CA GLU A 96 2.52 6.22 41.50
C GLU A 96 3.21 4.86 41.21
N ALA A 97 2.41 3.85 40.93
CA ALA A 97 2.84 2.77 40.05
C ALA A 97 2.96 3.39 38.66
N SER A 98 4.13 3.94 38.35
CA SER A 98 4.52 4.19 36.97
C SER A 98 4.22 2.91 36.19
N PRO A 99 3.46 2.94 35.08
CA PRO A 99 3.25 1.75 34.29
C PRO A 99 4.63 1.37 33.74
N ARG A 100 5.32 0.44 34.40
CA ARG A 100 6.48 -0.23 33.82
C ARG A 100 6.01 -0.69 32.47
N LYS A 101 6.53 -0.09 31.40
CA LYS A 101 6.39 -0.63 30.06
C LYS A 101 6.89 -2.06 30.16
N GLU A 102 5.96 -3.00 30.20
CA GLU A 102 6.20 -4.40 30.48
C GLU A 102 7.01 -4.93 29.30
N SER A 103 8.34 -4.96 29.42
CA SER A 103 9.23 -5.51 28.41
C SER A 103 9.32 -7.02 28.60
N MET A 104 9.32 -7.76 27.50
CA MET A 104 9.39 -9.21 27.50
C MET A 104 10.78 -9.64 27.03
N GLU A 105 11.34 -10.67 27.67
CA GLU A 105 12.63 -11.23 27.30
C GLU A 105 12.45 -12.37 26.28
N VAL A 106 13.12 -12.27 25.14
CA VAL A 106 13.16 -13.30 24.10
C VAL A 106 14.62 -13.55 23.71
N ASN A 107 15.10 -14.79 23.90
CA ASN A 107 16.48 -15.20 23.57
C ASN A 107 17.56 -14.26 24.13
N GLY A 108 17.34 -13.74 25.34
CA GLY A 108 18.24 -12.80 26.01
C GLY A 108 18.10 -11.34 25.56
N PHE A 109 17.10 -10.99 24.77
CA PHE A 109 16.82 -9.61 24.33
C PHE A 109 15.54 -9.09 24.97
N GLN A 110 15.57 -7.88 25.53
CA GLN A 110 14.37 -7.20 26.01
C GLN A 110 13.67 -6.47 24.87
N VAL A 111 12.41 -6.80 24.62
CA VAL A 111 11.60 -6.26 23.53
C VAL A 111 10.20 -5.87 24.00
N LEU A 112 9.50 -5.05 23.23
CA LEU A 112 8.11 -4.69 23.53
C LEU A 112 7.19 -5.90 23.29
N PRO A 113 6.06 -6.03 24.00
CA PRO A 113 5.12 -7.14 23.81
C PRO A 113 4.65 -7.28 22.35
N SER A 114 4.48 -6.16 21.64
CA SER A 114 4.10 -6.13 20.21
C SER A 114 5.18 -6.68 19.27
N GLN A 115 6.44 -6.76 19.71
CA GLN A 115 7.57 -7.22 18.89
C GLN A 115 7.93 -8.69 19.15
N VAL A 116 7.42 -9.29 20.23
CA VAL A 116 7.82 -10.64 20.70
C VAL A 116 7.70 -11.69 19.60
N GLU A 117 6.59 -11.70 18.88
CA GLU A 117 6.34 -12.71 17.86
C GLU A 117 7.28 -12.57 16.66
N SER A 118 7.55 -11.33 16.24
CA SER A 118 8.53 -11.05 15.17
C SER A 118 9.93 -11.53 15.55
N VAL A 119 10.35 -11.28 16.80
CA VAL A 119 11.66 -11.69 17.30
C VAL A 119 11.76 -13.20 17.39
N ARG A 120 10.72 -13.88 17.92
CA ARG A 120 10.66 -15.35 17.94
C ARG A 120 10.79 -15.94 16.54
N LEU A 121 10.02 -15.43 15.59
CA LEU A 121 10.05 -15.89 14.21
C LEU A 121 11.43 -15.73 13.55
N ILE A 122 12.13 -14.62 13.85
CA ILE A 122 13.50 -14.40 13.35
C ILE A 122 14.43 -15.50 13.89
N PHE A 123 14.40 -15.78 15.19
CA PHE A 123 15.25 -16.83 15.78
C PHE A 123 14.84 -18.25 15.38
N GLU A 124 13.57 -18.51 15.11
CA GLU A 124 13.13 -19.80 14.57
C GLU A 124 13.69 -20.06 13.17
N ARG A 125 13.69 -19.02 12.31
CA ARG A 125 14.21 -19.12 10.94
C ARG A 125 15.74 -19.01 10.86
N HIS A 126 16.33 -18.26 11.79
CA HIS A 126 17.76 -17.97 11.84
C HIS A 126 18.28 -18.14 13.29
N PRO A 127 18.42 -19.40 13.77
CA PRO A 127 18.77 -19.66 15.17
C PRO A 127 20.13 -19.11 15.59
N ASP A 128 21.08 -18.99 14.66
CA ASP A 128 22.43 -18.53 14.89
C ASP A 128 22.61 -17.01 14.65
N ILE A 129 21.53 -16.27 14.40
CA ILE A 129 21.57 -14.85 14.01
C ILE A 129 22.34 -13.97 15.00
N ALA A 130 22.30 -14.26 16.30
CA ALA A 130 23.00 -13.50 17.34
C ALA A 130 24.10 -14.34 18.03
N SER A 131 24.59 -15.40 17.37
CA SER A 131 25.55 -16.33 17.97
C SER A 131 26.91 -15.69 18.31
N GLU A 132 27.30 -14.65 17.58
CA GLU A 132 28.55 -13.91 17.79
C GLU A 132 28.33 -12.56 18.51
N PHE A 133 27.08 -12.25 18.87
CA PHE A 133 26.73 -11.01 19.55
C PHE A 133 27.09 -11.08 21.04
N ARG A 134 28.09 -10.28 21.46
CA ARG A 134 28.67 -10.35 22.82
C ARG A 134 28.27 -9.24 23.78
N ALA A 135 27.40 -8.32 23.35
CA ALA A 135 27.01 -7.19 24.20
C ALA A 135 26.25 -7.68 25.45
N LYS A 136 26.73 -7.26 26.64
CA LYS A 136 26.11 -7.55 27.94
C LYS A 136 25.16 -6.44 28.41
N ASN A 137 25.34 -5.22 27.91
CA ASN A 137 24.53 -4.06 28.28
C ASN A 137 23.11 -4.19 27.70
N GLN A 138 22.10 -4.24 28.56
CA GLN A 138 20.70 -4.46 28.15
C GLN A 138 20.16 -3.37 27.21
N TYR A 139 20.57 -2.12 27.37
CA TYR A 139 20.18 -1.04 26.47
C TYR A 139 20.72 -1.28 25.06
N LEU A 140 21.98 -1.69 24.93
CA LEU A 140 22.57 -2.03 23.63
C LEU A 140 21.89 -3.24 22.99
N ARG A 141 21.61 -4.28 23.78
CA ARG A 141 20.88 -5.46 23.28
C ARG A 141 19.51 -5.07 22.72
N LYS A 142 18.75 -4.27 23.47
CA LYS A 142 17.46 -3.75 23.04
C LYS A 142 17.59 -2.90 21.77
N ALA A 143 18.52 -1.95 21.75
CA ALA A 143 18.72 -1.06 20.60
C ALA A 143 19.10 -1.83 19.33
N CYS A 144 19.99 -2.83 19.41
CA CYS A 144 20.34 -3.67 18.27
C CYS A 144 19.14 -4.48 17.75
N MET A 145 18.31 -5.01 18.67
CA MET A 145 17.11 -5.76 18.27
C MET A 145 16.07 -4.85 17.63
N ASP A 146 15.82 -3.66 18.21
CA ASP A 146 14.93 -2.66 17.63
C ASP A 146 15.42 -2.24 16.23
N PHE A 147 16.73 -2.06 16.07
CA PHE A 147 17.33 -1.72 14.79
C PHE A 147 17.18 -2.83 13.75
N LEU A 148 17.40 -4.09 14.13
CA LEU A 148 17.17 -5.25 13.28
C LEU A 148 15.70 -5.34 12.84
N LEU A 149 14.77 -5.18 13.78
CA LEU A 149 13.33 -5.20 13.48
C LEU A 149 12.94 -4.08 12.54
N SER A 150 13.44 -2.86 12.77
CA SER A 150 13.21 -1.72 11.88
C SER A 150 13.70 -2.02 10.46
N LEU A 151 14.86 -2.65 10.30
CA LEU A 151 15.39 -3.00 8.99
C LEU A 151 14.53 -4.07 8.28
N VAL A 152 14.10 -5.09 9.02
CA VAL A 152 13.19 -6.12 8.49
C VAL A 152 11.85 -5.51 8.07
N GLU A 153 11.30 -4.62 8.90
CA GLU A 153 10.07 -3.88 8.59
C GLU A 153 10.24 -3.03 7.34
N THR A 154 11.36 -2.29 7.23
CA THR A 154 11.71 -1.51 6.04
C THR A 154 11.67 -2.41 4.81
N LEU A 155 12.36 -3.55 4.80
CA LEU A 155 12.38 -4.50 3.68
C LEU A 155 11.02 -5.13 3.33
N CYS A 156 10.06 -5.08 4.26
CA CYS A 156 8.68 -5.52 4.05
C CYS A 156 7.76 -4.43 3.46
N GLN A 157 8.20 -3.16 3.38
CA GLN A 157 7.40 -2.06 2.86
C GLN A 157 7.14 -2.16 1.35
N SER A 158 6.20 -1.34 0.86
CA SER A 158 5.87 -1.26 -0.56
C SER A 158 7.08 -0.75 -1.36
N LEU A 159 7.39 -1.37 -2.50
CA LEU A 159 8.49 -0.93 -3.37
C LEU A 159 8.34 0.54 -3.82
N GLN A 160 7.09 1.00 -3.93
CA GLN A 160 6.76 2.36 -4.33
C GLN A 160 7.14 3.42 -3.28
N GLU A 161 7.38 3.00 -2.03
CA GLU A 161 7.75 3.89 -0.91
C GLU A 161 9.27 3.98 -0.69
N PHE A 162 10.06 3.10 -1.30
CA PHE A 162 11.52 3.13 -1.17
C PHE A 162 12.15 4.24 -2.01
N SER A 163 12.90 5.14 -1.39
CA SER A 163 13.91 5.95 -2.06
C SER A 163 15.16 5.09 -2.38
N ASN A 164 16.06 5.59 -3.22
CA ASN A 164 17.33 4.87 -3.43
C ASN A 164 18.25 5.04 -2.22
N GLU A 165 18.11 6.16 -1.53
CA GLU A 165 18.78 6.52 -0.29
C GLU A 165 18.43 5.52 0.82
N ASP A 166 17.16 5.09 0.92
CA ASP A 166 16.72 4.10 1.92
C ASP A 166 17.41 2.74 1.74
N LEU A 167 17.70 2.35 0.49
CA LEU A 167 18.42 1.12 0.20
C LEU A 167 19.90 1.22 0.60
N VAL A 168 20.50 2.40 0.43
CA VAL A 168 21.87 2.66 0.89
C VAL A 168 21.94 2.66 2.42
N GLU A 169 20.95 3.28 3.09
CA GLU A 169 20.86 3.26 4.54
C GLU A 169 20.66 1.84 5.09
N ALA A 170 19.88 1.00 4.38
CA ALA A 170 19.74 -0.42 4.70
C ALA A 170 21.07 -1.19 4.59
N ASP A 171 21.89 -0.93 3.56
CA ASP A 171 23.24 -1.53 3.42
C ASP A 171 24.17 -1.11 4.58
N ILE A 172 24.12 0.16 4.98
CA ILE A 172 24.88 0.67 6.12
C ILE A 172 24.41 0.01 7.42
N ALA A 173 23.09 -0.13 7.61
CA ALA A 173 22.51 -0.79 8.77
C ALA A 173 22.95 -2.25 8.90
N LEU A 174 22.97 -2.99 7.78
CA LEU A 174 23.46 -4.37 7.73
C LEU A 174 24.92 -4.46 8.15
N THR A 175 25.75 -3.52 7.68
CA THR A 175 27.17 -3.44 8.06
C THR A 175 27.33 -3.28 9.57
N TYR A 176 26.59 -2.35 10.19
CA TYR A 176 26.63 -2.17 11.65
C TYR A 176 26.18 -3.39 12.43
N LEU A 177 25.15 -4.10 11.96
CA LEU A 177 24.67 -5.33 12.61
C LEU A 177 25.72 -6.44 12.52
N LYS A 178 26.38 -6.57 11.36
CA LYS A 178 27.47 -7.54 11.14
C LYS A 178 28.64 -7.27 12.06
N ASP A 179 29.07 -6.01 12.15
CA ASP A 179 30.14 -5.56 13.05
C ASP A 179 29.79 -5.79 14.54
N ALA A 180 28.50 -5.70 14.89
CA ALA A 180 28.02 -6.04 16.23
C ALA A 180 28.03 -7.55 16.52
N GLY A 181 28.22 -8.40 15.51
CA GLY A 181 28.23 -9.86 15.63
C GLY A 181 26.90 -10.54 15.29
N PHE A 182 26.02 -9.87 14.53
CA PHE A 182 24.84 -10.52 13.96
C PHE A 182 25.15 -11.17 12.60
N LYS A 183 24.66 -12.39 12.41
CA LYS A 183 24.74 -13.13 11.14
C LYS A 183 23.55 -12.79 10.25
N VAL A 184 23.71 -11.72 9.46
CA VAL A 184 22.63 -11.13 8.64
C VAL A 184 22.78 -11.38 7.13
N ASP A 185 23.57 -12.36 6.69
CA ASP A 185 23.81 -12.63 5.26
C ASP A 185 22.51 -12.97 4.50
N TRP A 186 21.53 -13.56 5.20
CA TRP A 186 20.20 -13.81 4.63
C TRP A 186 19.44 -12.51 4.33
N LEU A 187 19.65 -11.46 5.12
CA LEU A 187 19.01 -10.17 5.00
C LEU A 187 19.69 -9.34 3.90
N GLU A 188 21.02 -9.41 3.78
CA GLU A 188 21.79 -8.90 2.63
C GLU A 188 21.22 -9.45 1.31
N LYS A 189 21.07 -10.78 1.21
CA LYS A 189 20.47 -11.42 0.03
C LYS A 189 19.02 -11.00 -0.23
N LYS A 190 18.26 -10.67 0.81
CA LYS A 190 16.89 -10.17 0.66
C LYS A 190 16.87 -8.72 0.17
N LEU A 191 17.78 -7.88 0.64
CA LEU A 191 17.94 -6.52 0.15
C LEU A 191 18.31 -6.51 -1.35
N ASP A 192 19.20 -7.40 -1.79
CA ASP A 192 19.50 -7.59 -3.22
C ASP A 192 18.23 -7.93 -4.03
N GLN A 193 17.40 -8.85 -3.53
CA GLN A 193 16.12 -9.20 -4.18
C GLN A 193 15.15 -8.01 -4.25
N VAL A 194 15.16 -7.13 -3.26
CA VAL A 194 14.35 -5.90 -3.26
C VAL A 194 14.87 -4.94 -4.32
N ARG A 195 16.19 -4.75 -4.41
CA ARG A 195 16.84 -3.91 -5.43
C ARG A 195 16.52 -4.36 -6.85
N ASP A 196 16.65 -5.65 -7.14
CA ASP A 196 16.30 -6.23 -8.45
C ASP A 196 14.82 -6.03 -8.81
N LYS A 197 13.93 -6.17 -7.82
CA LYS A 197 12.49 -5.93 -8.02
C LYS A 197 12.19 -4.46 -8.32
N LYS A 198 12.87 -3.54 -7.63
CA LYS A 198 12.72 -2.10 -7.81
C LYS A 198 13.17 -1.64 -9.19
N GLU A 199 14.28 -2.18 -9.69
CA GLU A 199 14.76 -1.90 -11.04
C GLU A 199 13.75 -2.37 -12.11
N LYS A 200 13.21 -3.58 -11.94
CA LYS A 200 12.17 -4.12 -12.85
C LYS A 200 10.90 -3.28 -12.84
N GLU A 201 10.46 -2.81 -11.67
CA GLU A 201 9.31 -1.91 -11.54
C GLU A 201 9.56 -0.60 -12.30
N ARG A 202 10.72 0.03 -12.11
CA ARG A 202 11.10 1.26 -12.82
C ARG A 202 11.09 1.06 -14.35
N SER A 203 11.62 -0.07 -14.82
CA SER A 203 11.58 -0.42 -16.25
C SER A 203 10.15 -0.59 -16.78
N CYS A 204 9.27 -1.24 -16.00
CA CYS A 204 7.86 -1.40 -16.39
C CYS A 204 7.12 -0.06 -16.42
N LEU A 205 7.36 0.82 -15.45
CA LEU A 205 6.76 2.16 -15.40
C LEU A 205 7.17 3.00 -16.61
N ALA A 206 8.44 2.96 -17.00
CA ALA A 206 8.92 3.68 -18.19
C ALA A 206 8.21 3.21 -19.48
N LYS A 207 8.07 1.88 -19.66
CA LYS A 207 7.32 1.32 -20.79
C LYS A 207 5.85 1.72 -20.77
N LEU A 208 5.23 1.74 -19.59
CA LEU A 208 3.84 2.15 -19.45
C LEU A 208 3.65 3.61 -19.85
N GLN A 209 4.54 4.50 -19.41
CA GLN A 209 4.52 5.92 -19.81
C GLN A 209 4.65 6.09 -21.33
N GLU A 210 5.57 5.37 -21.97
CA GLU A 210 5.71 5.38 -23.43
C GLU A 210 4.41 4.91 -24.13
N THR A 211 3.76 3.86 -23.62
CA THR A 211 2.48 3.40 -24.17
C THR A 211 1.34 4.39 -23.94
N GLU A 212 1.33 5.13 -22.83
CA GLU A 212 0.34 6.19 -22.59
C GLU A 212 0.54 7.37 -23.54
N GLU A 213 1.78 7.79 -23.79
CA GLU A 213 2.10 8.85 -24.74
C GLU A 213 1.69 8.49 -26.17
N THR A 214 1.97 7.24 -26.59
CA THR A 214 1.57 6.76 -27.92
C THR A 214 0.05 6.65 -28.06
N LEU A 215 -0.65 6.20 -27.02
CA LEU A 215 -2.11 6.20 -26.97
C LEU A 215 -2.67 7.61 -27.09
N LEU A 216 -2.08 8.60 -26.39
CA LEU A 216 -2.51 9.99 -26.45
C LEU A 216 -2.32 10.58 -27.86
N LYS A 217 -1.18 10.30 -28.51
CA LYS A 217 -0.94 10.67 -29.92
C LYS A 217 -1.94 10.02 -30.87
N LEU A 218 -2.26 8.74 -30.68
CA LEU A 218 -3.23 8.04 -31.51
C LEU A 218 -4.64 8.60 -31.33
N LYS A 219 -5.04 8.89 -30.09
CA LYS A 219 -6.31 9.51 -29.78
C LYS A 219 -6.45 10.87 -30.46
N GLN A 220 -5.39 11.68 -30.46
CA GLN A 220 -5.35 12.96 -31.18
C GLN A 220 -5.55 12.76 -32.70
N LYS A 221 -4.85 11.79 -33.30
CA LYS A 221 -5.04 11.46 -34.73
C LYS A 221 -6.46 11.00 -35.06
N CYS A 222 -7.11 10.25 -34.16
CA CYS A 222 -8.51 9.88 -34.34
C CYS A 222 -9.42 11.12 -34.38
N THR A 223 -9.19 12.10 -33.49
CA THR A 223 -9.98 13.35 -33.52
C THR A 223 -9.78 14.18 -34.79
N GLU A 224 -8.58 14.18 -35.35
CA GLU A 224 -8.27 14.85 -36.63
C GLU A 224 -8.98 14.15 -37.80
N LEU A 225 -8.96 12.82 -37.83
CA LEU A 225 -9.65 12.02 -38.86
C LEU A 225 -11.18 12.15 -38.77
N ASP A 226 -11.75 12.19 -37.56
CA ASP A 226 -13.18 12.40 -37.36
C ASP A 226 -13.61 13.77 -37.91
N ALA A 227 -12.84 14.83 -37.63
CA ALA A 227 -13.10 16.17 -38.17
C ALA A 227 -13.00 16.23 -39.70
N LEU A 228 -12.04 15.50 -40.29
CA LEU A 228 -11.90 15.39 -41.75
C LEU A 228 -13.12 14.67 -42.37
N MET A 229 -13.55 13.57 -41.77
CA MET A 229 -14.72 12.82 -42.20
C MET A 229 -15.99 13.67 -42.15
N ASP A 230 -16.20 14.44 -41.08
CA ASP A 230 -17.34 15.35 -40.96
C ASP A 230 -17.31 16.45 -42.04
N THR A 231 -16.13 16.94 -42.38
CA THR A 231 -15.92 17.92 -43.46
C THR A 231 -16.30 17.34 -44.83
N GLU A 232 -15.74 16.18 -45.20
CA GLU A 232 -16.05 15.52 -46.47
C GLU A 232 -17.54 15.17 -46.59
N LYS A 233 -18.17 14.75 -45.48
CA LYS A 233 -19.60 14.45 -45.43
C LYS A 233 -20.45 15.70 -45.69
N ALA A 234 -20.05 16.85 -45.16
CA ALA A 234 -20.72 18.12 -45.41
C ALA A 234 -20.61 18.54 -46.89
N GLU A 235 -19.42 18.41 -47.49
CA GLU A 235 -19.21 18.70 -48.92
C GLU A 235 -20.04 17.77 -49.82
N LEU A 236 -20.06 16.46 -49.53
CA LEU A 236 -20.85 15.48 -50.28
C LEU A 236 -22.36 15.78 -50.18
N SER A 237 -22.81 16.25 -49.01
CA SER A 237 -24.19 16.71 -48.81
C SER A 237 -24.50 17.95 -49.65
N ALA A 238 -23.59 18.91 -49.71
CA ALA A 238 -23.76 20.11 -50.53
C ALA A 238 -23.85 19.77 -52.03
N ILE A 239 -22.97 18.89 -52.53
CA ILE A 239 -22.98 18.44 -53.94
C ILE A 239 -24.29 17.72 -54.30
N ARG A 240 -24.86 16.96 -53.37
CA ARG A 240 -26.15 16.25 -53.58
C ARG A 240 -27.38 17.14 -53.47
N THR A 241 -27.24 18.39 -53.03
CA THR A 241 -28.37 19.31 -52.90
C THR A 241 -28.80 19.75 -54.31
N PRO A 242 -30.06 19.51 -54.73
CA PRO A 242 -30.52 19.91 -56.06
C PRO A 242 -30.52 21.43 -56.22
N LEU A 243 -30.24 21.92 -57.43
CA LEU A 243 -30.39 23.34 -57.79
C LEU A 243 -31.84 23.78 -57.57
N SER A 244 -32.04 24.98 -57.02
CA SER A 244 -33.39 25.55 -56.89
C SER A 244 -33.90 26.04 -58.26
N PHE A 245 -35.20 26.27 -58.36
CA PHE A 245 -35.80 26.77 -59.60
C PHE A 245 -35.22 28.15 -59.99
N GLU A 246 -34.98 29.03 -59.01
CA GLU A 246 -34.33 30.33 -59.23
C GLU A 246 -32.84 30.23 -59.62
N ASP A 247 -32.13 29.15 -59.27
CA ASP A 247 -30.72 28.97 -59.69
C ASP A 247 -30.60 28.51 -61.16
N VAL A 248 -31.70 28.02 -61.74
CA VAL A 248 -31.74 27.42 -63.10
C VAL A 248 -32.28 28.41 -64.15
N VAL A 249 -33.10 29.38 -63.75
CA VAL A 249 -33.80 30.33 -64.64
C VAL A 249 -33.16 31.71 -64.56
#